data_AF-A0A523MIU5-F1
#
_entry.id   AF-A0A523MIU5-F1
#
_cell.length_a   1.000
_cell.length_b   1.000
_cell.length_c   1.000
_cell.angle_alpha   90.00
_cell.angle_beta   90.00
_cell.angle_gamma   90.00
#
_symmetry.space_group_name_H-M   'P 1'
#
loop_
_entity.id
_entity.type
_entity.pdbx_description
1 polymer ?
#
loop_
_entity_poly.entity_id
_entity_poly.type
_entity_poly.pdbx_seq_one_letter_code
_entity_poly.pdbx_strand_id
1 'polypeptide(L)'
;MALMSAEPALCHDFWIEPDQFTPDPGQTLHIRLREGVEFKGNTLPFIPDWFKDFSKVTAAGRSSVESSIGDDPAATLTVNKGALLIGYQSNRNFVNLDADKFNSYLEEEGLEFIREQRVALGQDDEPAPEYFVRCAKVLIQSGDSNEKIYKTELGYILELIAENDPYQLNPGDKLTFRLIYRNKPAANLLVQAFTRAKPEIRQRVRTDSSGRVTIQLTEPGVWMIKAVNIQPVSDDPKAAWQSYWASYVFELTSNHK
;
A
#
# COMPACT_ATOMS: atom_id res chain seq x y z
N MET A 1 -11.81 12.25 -35.88
CA MET A 1 -11.34 12.85 -34.61
C MET A 1 -11.17 11.67 -33.65
N ALA A 2 -9.96 11.12 -33.55
CA ALA A 2 -9.69 10.00 -32.65
C ALA A 2 -9.64 10.54 -31.22
N LEU A 3 -10.53 10.04 -30.35
CA LEU A 3 -10.41 10.24 -28.92
C LEU A 3 -9.13 9.52 -28.49
N MET A 4 -8.07 10.28 -28.24
CA MET A 4 -6.94 9.79 -27.46
C MET A 4 -7.47 9.54 -26.05
N SER A 5 -7.71 8.27 -25.72
CA SER A 5 -7.80 7.85 -24.33
C SER A 5 -6.46 8.20 -23.70
N ALA A 6 -6.42 9.21 -22.84
CA ALA A 6 -5.30 9.43 -21.95
C ALA A 6 -5.20 8.17 -21.07
N GLU A 7 -4.23 7.31 -21.34
CA GLU A 7 -3.87 6.26 -20.39
C GLU A 7 -3.37 6.98 -19.12
N PRO A 8 -4.01 6.78 -17.95
CA PRO A 8 -3.53 7.39 -16.71
C PRO A 8 -2.08 6.93 -16.46
N ALA A 9 -1.25 7.87 -16.01
CA ALA A 9 0.18 7.70 -15.84
C ALA A 9 0.50 6.44 -15.00
N LEU A 10 1.35 5.55 -15.54
CA LEU A 10 1.71 4.28 -14.88
C LEU A 10 2.75 4.53 -13.77
N CYS A 11 2.29 5.05 -12.65
CA CYS A 11 2.83 4.82 -11.32
C CYS A 11 1.82 3.94 -10.57
N HIS A 12 1.77 2.67 -10.96
CA HIS A 12 0.79 1.73 -10.45
C HIS A 12 0.86 1.60 -8.92
N ASP A 13 -0.29 1.42 -8.29
CA ASP A 13 -0.38 0.89 -6.94
C ASP A 13 0.11 -0.55 -6.88
N PHE A 14 0.69 -0.93 -5.74
CA PHE A 14 0.99 -2.31 -5.43
C PHE A 14 0.24 -2.72 -4.16
N TRP A 15 -0.42 -3.87 -4.18
CA TRP A 15 -1.13 -4.39 -3.00
C TRP A 15 -1.09 -5.91 -2.92
N ILE A 16 -1.35 -6.42 -1.71
CA ILE A 16 -1.53 -7.85 -1.44
C ILE A 16 -3.05 -8.10 -1.42
N GLU A 17 -3.52 -9.05 -2.21
CA GLU A 17 -4.94 -9.36 -2.37
C GLU A 17 -5.23 -10.84 -2.04
N PRO A 18 -5.92 -11.12 -0.93
CA PRO A 18 -6.44 -12.45 -0.64
C PRO A 18 -7.70 -12.72 -1.47
N ASP A 19 -8.02 -14.00 -1.70
CA ASP A 19 -9.34 -14.38 -2.26
C ASP A 19 -10.51 -13.86 -1.41
N GLN A 20 -10.32 -13.88 -0.08
CA GLN A 20 -11.32 -13.50 0.92
C GLN A 20 -10.63 -12.83 2.11
N PHE A 21 -11.26 -11.80 2.67
CA PHE A 21 -10.77 -11.09 3.84
C PHE A 21 -11.29 -11.67 5.15
N THR A 22 -12.34 -12.50 5.09
CA THR A 22 -12.92 -13.21 6.24
C THR A 22 -13.10 -14.71 5.99
N PRO A 23 -12.01 -15.47 5.76
CA PRO A 23 -12.10 -16.91 5.54
C PRO A 23 -12.46 -17.67 6.83
N ASP A 24 -13.11 -18.82 6.71
CA ASP A 24 -13.36 -19.71 7.84
C ASP A 24 -12.06 -20.36 8.36
N PRO A 25 -11.94 -20.66 9.66
CA PRO A 25 -10.78 -21.37 10.19
C PRO A 25 -10.57 -22.73 9.50
N GLY A 26 -9.34 -23.00 9.09
CA GLY A 26 -8.95 -24.20 8.34
C GLY A 26 -9.11 -24.07 6.82
N GLN A 27 -9.69 -22.98 6.32
CA GLN A 27 -9.84 -22.76 4.90
C GLN A 27 -8.50 -22.45 4.22
N THR A 28 -8.35 -22.95 3.00
CA THR A 28 -7.27 -22.55 2.10
C THR A 28 -7.53 -21.16 1.54
N LEU A 29 -6.54 -20.29 1.61
CA LEU A 29 -6.57 -18.92 1.15
C LEU A 29 -5.43 -18.67 0.16
N HIS A 30 -5.76 -18.26 -1.05
CA HIS A 30 -4.75 -17.80 -2.02
C HIS A 30 -4.47 -16.32 -1.83
N ILE A 31 -3.20 -15.96 -1.96
CA ILE A 31 -2.69 -14.58 -1.84
C ILE A 31 -2.05 -14.18 -3.16
N ARG A 32 -2.50 -13.07 -3.74
CA ARG A 32 -1.92 -12.48 -4.94
C ARG A 32 -1.17 -11.21 -4.58
N LEU A 33 0.00 -11.02 -5.19
CA LEU A 33 0.63 -9.72 -5.29
C LEU A 33 0.10 -9.06 -6.55
N ARG A 34 -0.30 -7.79 -6.47
CA ARG A 34 -0.87 -7.08 -7.61
C ARG A 34 -0.20 -5.75 -7.85
N GLU A 35 -0.12 -5.40 -9.12
CA GLU A 35 0.26 -4.07 -9.58
C GLU A 35 -0.80 -3.54 -10.53
N GLY A 36 -1.31 -2.33 -10.28
CA GLY A 36 -2.44 -1.80 -11.02
C GLY A 36 -2.92 -0.43 -10.55
N VAL A 37 -4.12 -0.05 -10.95
CA VAL A 37 -4.79 1.21 -10.56
C VAL A 37 -6.19 0.86 -10.09
N GLU A 38 -6.62 1.39 -8.95
CA GLU A 38 -8.03 1.25 -8.49
C GLU A 38 -8.50 -0.20 -8.36
N PHE A 39 -7.67 -1.07 -7.77
CA PHE A 39 -7.89 -2.52 -7.67
C PHE A 39 -7.99 -3.27 -9.00
N LYS A 40 -7.63 -2.65 -10.13
CA LYS A 40 -7.54 -3.29 -11.45
C LYS A 40 -6.09 -3.39 -11.86
N GLY A 41 -5.59 -4.60 -12.04
CA GLY A 41 -4.17 -4.80 -12.27
C GLY A 41 -3.79 -6.24 -12.54
N ASN A 42 -2.53 -6.40 -12.93
CA ASN A 42 -1.92 -7.69 -13.17
C ASN A 42 -1.51 -8.34 -11.85
N THR A 43 -1.50 -9.66 -11.84
CA THR A 43 -0.90 -10.46 -10.77
C THR A 43 0.60 -10.58 -10.99
N LEU A 44 1.34 -10.67 -9.90
CA LEU A 44 2.78 -10.82 -9.89
C LEU A 44 3.15 -12.14 -9.21
N PRO A 45 4.12 -12.89 -9.77
CA PRO A 45 4.53 -14.17 -9.21
C PRO A 45 5.37 -14.00 -7.94
N PHE A 46 5.50 -15.09 -7.18
CA PHE A 46 6.47 -15.18 -6.09
C PHE A 46 7.90 -15.26 -6.65
N ILE A 47 8.67 -14.18 -6.49
CA ILE A 47 10.08 -14.12 -6.90
C ILE A 47 10.90 -13.62 -5.70
N PRO A 48 11.65 -14.48 -5.00
CA PRO A 48 12.43 -14.12 -3.81
C PRO A 48 13.35 -12.92 -4.01
N ASP A 49 13.99 -12.82 -5.18
CA ASP A 49 14.92 -11.73 -5.51
C ASP A 49 14.24 -10.35 -5.61
N TRP A 50 12.91 -10.29 -5.73
CA TRP A 50 12.17 -9.03 -5.85
C TRP A 50 11.85 -8.38 -4.52
N PHE A 51 12.00 -9.10 -3.39
CA PHE A 51 11.63 -8.58 -2.08
C PHE A 51 12.69 -8.74 -1.02
N LYS A 52 12.67 -7.80 -0.09
CA LYS A 52 13.42 -7.85 1.16
C LYS A 52 12.65 -8.61 2.24
N ASP A 53 11.32 -8.52 2.22
CA ASP A 53 10.45 -9.23 3.13
C ASP A 53 9.14 -9.62 2.43
N PHE A 54 8.72 -10.87 2.62
CA PHE A 54 7.35 -11.30 2.39
C PHE A 54 6.99 -12.25 3.54
N SER A 55 6.25 -11.72 4.51
CA SER A 55 6.03 -12.38 5.80
C SER A 55 4.59 -12.27 6.26
N LYS A 56 4.20 -13.18 7.15
CA LYS A 56 2.90 -13.20 7.81
C LYS A 56 3.07 -13.10 9.32
N VAL A 57 2.12 -12.46 9.98
CA VAL A 57 2.04 -12.32 11.43
C VAL A 57 0.71 -12.89 11.91
N THR A 58 0.80 -13.73 12.93
CA THR A 58 -0.34 -14.33 13.64
C THR A 58 -0.06 -14.31 15.14
N ALA A 59 -0.97 -14.88 15.95
CA ALA A 59 -0.75 -15.16 17.36
C ALA A 59 0.59 -15.88 17.67
N ALA A 60 1.05 -16.74 16.75
CA ALA A 60 2.28 -17.51 16.89
C ALA A 60 3.56 -16.68 16.61
N GLY A 61 3.40 -15.42 16.18
CA GLY A 61 4.49 -14.54 15.79
C GLY A 61 4.59 -14.32 14.28
N ARG A 62 5.71 -13.70 13.87
CA ARG A 62 6.04 -13.41 12.47
C ARG A 62 6.83 -14.57 11.87
N SER A 63 6.45 -15.01 10.69
CA SER A 63 7.19 -16.00 9.89
C SER A 63 7.20 -15.59 8.42
N SER A 64 8.16 -16.09 7.64
CA SER A 64 8.14 -15.93 6.18
C SER A 64 6.88 -16.55 5.57
N VAL A 65 6.47 -16.00 4.42
CA VAL A 65 5.53 -16.65 3.51
C VAL A 65 6.33 -17.55 2.59
N GLU A 66 5.99 -18.83 2.56
CA GLU A 66 6.67 -19.84 1.74
C GLU A 66 5.87 -20.11 0.46
N SER A 67 6.54 -20.11 -0.69
CA SER A 67 6.00 -20.51 -1.99
C SER A 67 7.14 -20.96 -2.92
N SER A 68 6.81 -21.52 -4.07
CA SER A 68 7.79 -21.85 -5.12
C SER A 68 8.05 -20.64 -6.01
N ILE A 69 9.28 -20.53 -6.52
CA ILE A 69 9.66 -19.47 -7.47
C ILE A 69 8.77 -19.56 -8.71
N GLY A 70 8.12 -18.45 -9.06
CA GLY A 70 7.23 -18.36 -10.22
C GLY A 70 5.76 -18.65 -9.91
N ASP A 71 5.40 -19.02 -8.68
CA ASP A 71 4.00 -19.26 -8.31
C ASP A 71 3.15 -18.00 -8.47
N ASP A 72 1.99 -18.16 -9.12
CA ASP A 72 0.90 -17.18 -9.18
C ASP A 72 -0.43 -17.94 -9.04
N PRO A 73 -1.15 -17.88 -7.90
CA PRO A 73 -1.00 -16.95 -6.78
C PRO A 73 0.34 -17.07 -6.02
N ALA A 74 0.88 -15.93 -5.59
CA ALA A 74 2.17 -15.82 -4.93
C ALA A 74 2.29 -16.56 -3.58
N ALA A 75 1.15 -16.94 -2.97
CA ALA A 75 1.14 -17.89 -1.87
C ALA A 75 -0.21 -18.60 -1.74
N THR A 76 -0.17 -19.79 -1.15
CA THR A 76 -1.36 -20.53 -0.69
C THR A 76 -1.21 -20.85 0.79
N LEU A 77 -2.15 -20.41 1.61
CA LEU A 77 -2.07 -20.50 3.07
C LEU A 77 -3.28 -21.26 3.63
N THR A 78 -3.08 -22.07 4.67
CA THR A 78 -4.18 -22.49 5.54
C THR A 78 -4.35 -21.46 6.65
N VAL A 79 -5.53 -20.88 6.80
CA VAL A 79 -5.80 -19.82 7.76
C VAL A 79 -6.31 -20.41 9.07
N ASN A 80 -5.67 -20.05 10.18
CA ASN A 80 -6.16 -20.43 11.52
C ASN A 80 -7.13 -19.36 12.03
N LYS A 81 -7.96 -19.73 13.03
CA LYS A 81 -8.77 -18.74 13.76
C LYS A 81 -7.86 -17.63 14.31
N GLY A 82 -8.24 -16.38 14.10
CA GLY A 82 -7.52 -15.20 14.55
C GLY A 82 -7.26 -14.18 13.43
N ALA A 83 -6.55 -13.13 13.78
CA ALA A 83 -6.09 -12.12 12.83
C ALA A 83 -4.82 -12.59 12.10
N LEU A 84 -4.73 -12.28 10.81
CA LEU A 84 -3.58 -12.54 9.96
C LEU A 84 -3.18 -11.23 9.27
N LEU A 85 -1.98 -10.75 9.57
CA LEU A 85 -1.37 -9.62 8.84
C LEU A 85 -0.31 -10.18 7.91
N ILE A 86 -0.42 -9.92 6.61
CA ILE A 86 0.62 -10.25 5.63
C ILE A 86 1.27 -8.94 5.20
N GLY A 87 2.60 -8.93 5.14
CA GLY A 87 3.37 -7.80 4.66
C GLY A 87 4.30 -8.19 3.53
N TYR A 88 4.58 -7.23 2.65
CA TYR A 88 5.54 -7.32 1.57
C TYR A 88 6.36 -6.02 1.48
N GLN A 89 7.69 -6.12 1.50
CA GLN A 89 8.57 -5.02 1.13
C GLN A 89 9.48 -5.43 -0.03
N SER A 90 9.36 -4.74 -1.16
CA SER A 90 10.21 -5.01 -2.32
C SER A 90 11.68 -4.63 -2.06
N ASN A 91 12.58 -5.20 -2.86
CA ASN A 91 13.86 -4.56 -3.12
C ASN A 91 13.64 -3.28 -3.95
N ARG A 92 14.70 -2.48 -4.05
CA ARG A 92 14.71 -1.29 -4.90
C ARG A 92 14.59 -1.72 -6.36
N ASN A 93 13.62 -1.17 -7.09
CA ASN A 93 13.50 -1.36 -8.54
C ASN A 93 13.53 -0.01 -9.25
N PHE A 94 13.78 0.00 -10.57
CA PHE A 94 14.04 1.20 -11.35
C PHE A 94 12.97 1.43 -12.41
N VAL A 95 12.60 2.70 -12.60
CA VAL A 95 11.76 3.18 -13.70
C VAL A 95 12.33 4.50 -14.22
N ASN A 96 12.12 4.79 -15.50
CA ASN A 96 12.42 6.11 -16.05
C ASN A 96 11.12 6.68 -16.63
N LEU A 97 10.59 7.70 -15.96
CA LEU A 97 9.32 8.33 -16.34
C LEU A 97 9.57 9.55 -17.21
N ASP A 98 8.75 9.71 -18.25
CA ASP A 98 8.72 10.96 -19.01
C ASP A 98 8.22 12.11 -18.10
N ALA A 99 8.61 13.34 -18.40
CA ALA A 99 8.30 14.52 -17.60
C ALA A 99 6.81 14.63 -17.27
N ASP A 100 5.93 14.61 -18.28
CA ASP A 100 4.49 14.73 -18.10
C ASP A 100 3.91 13.66 -17.15
N LYS A 101 4.36 12.41 -17.29
CA LYS A 101 3.91 11.31 -16.42
C LYS A 101 4.35 11.52 -14.99
N PHE A 102 5.61 11.91 -14.79
CA PHE A 102 6.13 12.19 -13.46
C PHE A 102 5.42 13.37 -12.81
N ASN A 103 5.15 14.43 -13.57
CA ASN A 103 4.48 15.63 -13.09
C ASN A 103 3.04 15.33 -12.64
N SER A 104 2.26 14.58 -13.44
CA SER A 104 0.93 14.10 -13.04
C SER A 104 0.99 13.22 -11.79
N TYR A 105 1.98 12.32 -11.71
CA TYR A 105 2.21 11.48 -10.53
C TYR A 105 2.43 12.33 -9.26
N LEU A 106 3.26 13.37 -9.33
CA LEU A 106 3.53 14.25 -8.18
C LEU A 106 2.26 14.97 -7.71
N GLU A 107 1.42 15.41 -8.64
CA GLU A 107 0.14 16.07 -8.33
C GLU A 107 -0.86 15.09 -7.70
N GLU A 108 -0.98 13.89 -8.26
CA GLU A 108 -1.90 12.86 -7.78
C GLU A 108 -1.56 12.38 -6.36
N GLU A 109 -0.28 12.29 -6.03
CA GLU A 109 0.22 11.82 -4.75
C GLU A 109 0.53 12.94 -3.74
N GLY A 110 0.21 14.20 -4.06
CA GLY A 110 0.36 15.34 -3.14
C GLY A 110 1.82 15.62 -2.76
N LEU A 111 2.70 15.56 -3.76
CA LEU A 111 4.15 15.77 -3.69
C LEU A 111 4.55 17.12 -4.31
N GLU A 112 3.76 18.16 -4.03
CA GLU A 112 3.89 19.50 -4.62
C GLU A 112 5.27 20.11 -4.35
N PHE A 113 5.89 19.80 -3.21
CA PHE A 113 7.23 20.28 -2.89
C PHE A 113 8.31 19.82 -3.89
N ILE A 114 8.15 18.62 -4.48
CA ILE A 114 9.05 18.11 -5.52
C ILE A 114 8.78 18.81 -6.85
N ARG A 115 7.51 19.04 -7.15
CA ARG A 115 7.08 19.80 -8.34
C ARG A 115 7.70 21.20 -8.32
N GLU A 116 7.56 21.91 -7.19
CA GLU A 116 8.16 23.23 -6.98
C GLU A 116 9.69 23.19 -7.12
N GLN A 117 10.36 22.18 -6.56
CA GLN A 117 11.81 22.01 -6.69
C GLN A 117 12.24 21.83 -8.14
N ARG A 118 11.53 21.00 -8.93
CA ARG A 118 11.85 20.76 -10.34
C ARG A 118 11.69 22.02 -11.18
N VAL A 119 10.60 22.76 -10.98
CA VAL A 119 10.38 24.05 -11.66
C VAL A 119 11.50 25.03 -11.33
N ALA A 120 11.88 25.17 -10.05
CA ALA A 120 12.94 26.08 -9.62
C ALA A 120 14.32 25.73 -10.21
N LEU A 121 14.56 24.45 -10.51
CA LEU A 121 15.79 23.96 -11.14
C LEU A 121 15.71 23.96 -12.69
N GLY A 122 14.58 24.35 -13.28
CA GLY A 122 14.37 24.28 -14.74
C GLY A 122 14.30 22.86 -15.29
N GLN A 123 13.93 21.89 -14.45
CA GLN A 123 13.88 20.45 -14.77
C GLN A 123 12.46 19.97 -15.09
N ASP A 124 11.55 20.88 -15.40
CA ASP A 124 10.12 20.59 -15.51
C ASP A 124 9.79 19.61 -16.64
N ASP A 125 10.50 19.80 -17.76
CA ASP A 125 10.39 19.05 -19.00
C ASP A 125 11.39 17.88 -19.09
N GLU A 126 12.18 17.65 -18.04
CA GLU A 126 13.17 16.58 -18.00
C GLU A 126 12.57 15.26 -17.50
N PRO A 127 13.01 14.10 -18.04
CA PRO A 127 12.59 12.81 -17.50
C PRO A 127 13.01 12.63 -16.04
N ALA A 128 12.33 11.74 -15.34
CA ALA A 128 12.54 11.43 -13.94
C ALA A 128 12.96 9.96 -13.79
N PRO A 129 14.27 9.67 -13.83
CA PRO A 129 14.76 8.35 -13.47
C PRO A 129 14.61 8.16 -11.96
N GLU A 130 13.89 7.11 -11.58
CA GLU A 130 13.40 6.89 -10.24
C GLU A 130 13.67 5.45 -9.82
N TYR A 131 14.14 5.30 -8.58
CA TYR A 131 14.04 4.05 -7.89
C TYR A 131 12.81 4.02 -6.98
N PHE A 132 12.12 2.89 -6.92
CA PHE A 132 10.95 2.73 -6.07
C PHE A 132 11.06 1.49 -5.19
N VAL A 133 10.37 1.53 -4.04
CA VAL A 133 10.18 0.41 -3.12
C VAL A 133 8.70 0.33 -2.75
N ARG A 134 8.12 -0.87 -2.84
CA ARG A 134 6.73 -1.14 -2.43
C ARG A 134 6.71 -1.71 -1.01
N CYS A 135 5.85 -1.18 -0.16
CA CYS A 135 5.66 -1.53 1.24
C CYS A 135 4.17 -1.81 1.47
N ALA A 136 3.72 -3.02 1.15
CA ALA A 136 2.31 -3.39 1.23
C ALA A 136 2.00 -4.21 2.47
N LYS A 137 0.80 -4.01 3.01
CA LYS A 137 0.21 -4.85 4.04
C LYS A 137 -1.22 -5.19 3.68
N VAL A 138 -1.67 -6.37 4.12
CA VAL A 138 -3.08 -6.74 4.14
C VAL A 138 -3.44 -7.36 5.48
N LEU A 139 -4.58 -6.93 6.03
CA LEU A 139 -5.16 -7.52 7.23
C LEU A 139 -6.35 -8.39 6.86
N ILE A 140 -6.39 -9.57 7.47
CA ILE A 140 -7.37 -10.63 7.23
C ILE A 140 -7.86 -11.12 8.60
N GLN A 141 -9.14 -11.45 8.72
CA GLN A 141 -9.73 -11.88 9.98
C GLN A 141 -10.49 -13.19 9.83
N SER A 142 -10.04 -14.26 10.50
CA SER A 142 -10.72 -15.56 10.48
C SER A 142 -11.38 -15.85 11.83
N GLY A 143 -12.72 -15.81 11.88
CA GLY A 143 -13.48 -15.86 13.13
C GLY A 143 -13.16 -14.69 14.07
N ASP A 144 -13.46 -14.82 15.37
CA ASP A 144 -13.19 -13.75 16.34
C ASP A 144 -11.70 -13.60 16.65
N SER A 145 -11.23 -12.37 16.82
CA SER A 145 -9.92 -12.05 17.37
C SER A 145 -9.98 -10.79 18.23
N ASN A 146 -9.36 -10.86 19.41
CA ASN A 146 -9.04 -9.69 20.23
C ASN A 146 -7.53 -9.38 20.18
N GLU A 147 -6.81 -10.03 19.27
CA GLU A 147 -5.37 -9.89 19.15
C GLU A 147 -5.03 -8.61 18.42
N LYS A 148 -4.07 -7.87 18.97
CA LYS A 148 -3.66 -6.58 18.42
C LYS A 148 -2.65 -6.77 17.26
N ILE A 149 -2.95 -7.69 16.32
CA ILE A 149 -2.10 -7.99 15.16
C ILE A 149 -2.11 -6.83 14.16
N TYR A 150 -3.24 -6.13 14.01
CA TYR A 150 -3.41 -4.96 13.12
C TYR A 150 -2.41 -3.82 13.38
N LYS A 151 -1.92 -3.68 14.62
CA LYS A 151 -0.95 -2.64 15.01
C LYS A 151 0.50 -3.12 14.93
N THR A 152 0.76 -4.30 14.35
CA THR A 152 2.11 -4.84 14.29
C THR A 152 2.97 -4.00 13.35
N GLU A 153 4.11 -3.55 13.88
CA GLU A 153 5.16 -2.90 13.11
C GLU A 153 6.05 -3.97 12.47
N LEU A 154 6.17 -3.96 11.14
CA LEU A 154 7.01 -4.85 10.36
C LEU A 154 8.40 -4.25 10.10
N GLY A 155 8.59 -2.97 10.38
CA GLY A 155 9.84 -2.24 10.20
C GLY A 155 10.06 -1.81 8.75
N TYR A 156 8.98 -1.53 8.02
CA TYR A 156 9.04 -1.13 6.62
C TYR A 156 9.50 0.32 6.47
N ILE A 157 10.14 0.62 5.33
CA ILE A 157 10.74 1.94 5.13
C ILE A 157 9.68 3.04 5.13
N LEU A 158 8.54 2.81 4.46
CA LEU A 158 7.34 3.61 4.61
C LEU A 158 6.22 2.67 5.06
N GLU A 159 5.63 2.93 6.22
CA GLU A 159 4.79 1.95 6.90
C GLU A 159 3.52 2.59 7.44
N LEU A 160 2.37 2.09 6.95
CA LEU A 160 1.06 2.35 7.55
C LEU A 160 0.82 1.34 8.68
N ILE A 161 0.47 1.85 9.86
CA ILE A 161 0.13 1.08 11.05
C ILE A 161 -1.25 1.50 11.51
N ALA A 162 -2.21 0.58 11.55
CA ALA A 162 -3.54 0.86 12.09
C ALA A 162 -3.46 1.01 13.61
N GLU A 163 -4.12 2.04 14.16
CA GLU A 163 -4.20 2.26 15.62
C GLU A 163 -5.47 1.63 16.23
N ASN A 164 -6.48 1.36 15.41
CA ASN A 164 -7.70 0.65 15.77
C ASN A 164 -7.84 -0.60 14.91
N ASP A 165 -8.53 -1.63 15.42
CA ASP A 165 -8.82 -2.83 14.65
C ASP A 165 -9.88 -2.54 13.59
N PRO A 166 -9.58 -2.62 12.28
CA PRO A 166 -10.58 -2.38 11.25
C PRO A 166 -11.78 -3.33 11.32
N TYR A 167 -11.62 -4.54 11.86
CA TYR A 167 -12.69 -5.54 11.99
C TYR A 167 -13.58 -5.32 13.22
N GLN A 168 -13.27 -4.33 14.07
CA GLN A 168 -14.13 -3.91 15.18
C GLN A 168 -14.89 -2.62 14.87
N LEU A 169 -14.82 -2.14 13.63
CA LEU A 169 -15.45 -0.90 13.18
C LEU A 169 -16.64 -1.20 12.26
N ASN A 170 -17.55 -0.24 12.18
CA ASN A 170 -18.70 -0.25 11.27
C ASN A 170 -18.63 0.93 10.30
N PRO A 171 -19.40 0.88 9.20
CA PRO A 171 -19.67 2.07 8.40
C PRO A 171 -20.18 3.23 9.29
N GLY A 172 -19.53 4.39 9.21
CA GLY A 172 -19.74 5.55 10.08
C GLY A 172 -18.65 5.73 11.14
N ASP A 173 -17.84 4.72 11.41
CA ASP A 173 -16.73 4.83 12.36
C ASP A 173 -15.46 5.42 11.72
N LYS A 174 -14.52 5.79 12.58
CA LYS A 174 -13.23 6.37 12.20
C LYS A 174 -12.11 5.36 12.43
N LEU A 175 -11.25 5.21 11.42
CA LEU A 175 -10.03 4.42 11.51
C LEU A 175 -8.81 5.34 11.49
N THR A 176 -7.96 5.22 12.50
CA THR A 176 -6.71 5.98 12.57
C THR A 176 -5.53 5.13 12.11
N PHE A 177 -4.67 5.74 11.30
CA PHE A 177 -3.36 5.20 10.95
C PHE A 177 -2.26 6.11 11.47
N ARG A 178 -1.13 5.51 11.83
CA ARG A 178 0.16 6.19 11.96
C ARG A 178 1.04 5.80 10.78
N LEU A 179 1.54 6.80 10.07
CA LEU A 179 2.48 6.66 8.96
C LEU A 179 3.90 6.89 9.49
N ILE A 180 4.75 5.89 9.28
CA ILE A 180 6.14 5.90 9.69
C ILE A 180 7.03 5.88 8.47
N TYR A 181 8.03 6.76 8.43
CA TYR A 181 9.10 6.75 7.45
C TYR A 181 10.44 6.57 8.16
N ARG A 182 11.18 5.48 7.83
CA ARG A 182 12.47 5.12 8.45
C ARG A 182 12.42 5.17 9.98
N ASN A 183 11.43 4.49 10.57
CA ASN A 183 11.19 4.40 12.02
C ASN A 183 10.90 5.75 12.71
N LYS A 184 10.49 6.79 11.97
CA LYS A 184 10.06 8.08 12.51
C LYS A 184 8.67 8.45 11.98
N PRO A 185 7.85 9.19 12.75
CA PRO A 185 6.62 9.77 12.24
C PRO A 185 6.83 10.54 10.93
N ALA A 186 6.02 10.23 9.91
CA ALA A 186 6.05 10.92 8.64
C ALA A 186 4.94 11.98 8.61
N ALA A 187 5.30 13.24 8.83
CA ALA A 187 4.35 14.35 8.85
C ALA A 187 4.10 14.93 7.45
N ASN A 188 2.93 15.55 7.28
CA ASN A 188 2.51 16.26 6.06
C ASN A 188 2.49 15.43 4.76
N LEU A 189 2.53 14.09 4.83
CA LEU A 189 2.35 13.24 3.67
C LEU A 189 0.85 13.06 3.36
N LEU A 190 0.51 13.07 2.08
CA LEU A 190 -0.84 12.77 1.64
C LEU A 190 -1.13 11.28 1.83
N VAL A 191 -2.21 10.99 2.54
CA VAL A 191 -2.81 9.65 2.61
C VAL A 191 -4.10 9.68 1.80
N GLN A 192 -4.23 8.72 0.89
CA GLN A 192 -5.44 8.49 0.13
C GLN A 192 -6.15 7.25 0.65
N ALA A 193 -7.47 7.31 0.79
CA ALA A 193 -8.30 6.19 1.21
C ALA A 193 -9.54 6.07 0.33
N PHE A 194 -9.80 4.86 -0.17
CA PHE A 194 -10.93 4.58 -1.06
C PHE A 194 -11.34 3.11 -1.01
N THR A 195 -12.55 2.82 -1.47
CA THR A 195 -13.07 1.45 -1.58
C THR A 195 -12.86 0.90 -2.98
N ARG A 196 -12.77 -0.43 -3.08
CA ARG A 196 -12.77 -1.14 -4.37
C ARG A 196 -14.04 -0.87 -5.19
N ALA A 197 -15.16 -0.62 -4.53
CA ALA A 197 -16.44 -0.38 -5.19
C ALA A 197 -16.54 1.03 -5.79
N LYS A 198 -15.91 2.03 -5.15
CA LYS A 198 -15.95 3.45 -5.55
C LYS A 198 -14.56 4.08 -5.48
N PRO A 199 -13.61 3.59 -6.29
CA PRO A 199 -12.23 4.08 -6.25
C PRO A 199 -12.07 5.55 -6.66
N GLU A 200 -13.06 6.11 -7.36
CA GLU A 200 -13.13 7.53 -7.73
C GLU A 200 -13.49 8.45 -6.54
N ILE A 201 -14.14 7.92 -5.50
CA ILE A 201 -14.52 8.67 -4.30
C ILE A 201 -13.42 8.48 -3.25
N ARG A 202 -12.37 9.31 -3.34
CA ARG A 202 -11.19 9.22 -2.46
C ARG A 202 -11.23 10.26 -1.35
N GLN A 203 -10.96 9.82 -0.13
CA GLN A 203 -10.54 10.73 0.93
C GLN A 203 -9.05 11.05 0.73
N ARG A 204 -8.71 12.34 0.85
CA ARG A 204 -7.36 12.87 0.76
C ARG A 204 -7.06 13.64 2.03
N VAL A 205 -6.22 13.07 2.90
CA VAL A 205 -5.95 13.64 4.23
C VAL A 205 -4.44 13.62 4.46
N ARG A 206 -3.88 14.74 4.92
CA ARG A 206 -2.46 14.80 5.26
C ARG A 206 -2.23 14.36 6.70
N THR A 207 -1.15 13.63 6.92
CA THR A 207 -0.69 13.22 8.25
C THR A 207 -0.29 14.43 9.11
N ASP A 208 -0.64 14.42 10.39
CA ASP A 208 -0.23 15.45 11.36
C ASP A 208 1.27 15.37 11.74
N SER A 209 1.72 16.22 12.67
CA SER A 209 3.12 16.25 13.14
C SER A 209 3.57 14.97 13.85
N SER A 210 2.63 14.15 14.32
CA SER A 210 2.87 12.82 14.90
C SER A 210 2.73 11.69 13.86
N GLY A 211 2.61 12.04 12.57
CA GLY A 211 2.44 11.10 11.47
C GLY A 211 1.07 10.43 11.46
N ARG A 212 0.08 10.95 12.20
CA ARG A 212 -1.24 10.33 12.31
C ARG A 212 -2.22 10.91 11.30
N VAL A 213 -3.13 10.06 10.85
CA VAL A 213 -4.25 10.42 9.96
C VAL A 213 -5.50 9.67 10.39
N THR A 214 -6.66 10.30 10.25
CA THR A 214 -7.95 9.67 10.56
C THR A 214 -8.80 9.62 9.29
N ILE A 215 -9.25 8.42 8.96
CA ILE A 215 -10.08 8.10 7.80
C ILE A 215 -11.50 7.82 8.28
N GLN A 216 -12.49 8.38 7.58
CA GLN A 216 -13.89 8.11 7.85
C GLN A 216 -14.32 6.89 7.03
N LEU A 217 -14.72 5.80 7.68
CA LEU A 217 -15.15 4.59 6.97
C LEU A 217 -16.63 4.72 6.57
N THR A 218 -16.91 5.24 5.38
CA THR A 218 -18.27 5.64 5.00
C THR A 218 -19.17 4.49 4.54
N GLU A 219 -18.59 3.37 4.11
CA GLU A 219 -19.32 2.26 3.52
C GLU A 219 -18.56 0.93 3.72
N PRO A 220 -19.26 -0.21 3.74
CA PRO A 220 -18.62 -1.52 3.82
C PRO A 220 -17.88 -1.86 2.52
N GLY A 221 -17.00 -2.87 2.61
CA GLY A 221 -16.26 -3.42 1.49
C GLY A 221 -14.75 -3.33 1.68
N VAL A 222 -14.01 -3.63 0.62
CA VAL A 222 -12.54 -3.64 0.63
C VAL A 222 -12.01 -2.22 0.50
N TRP A 223 -11.24 -1.79 1.49
CA TRP A 223 -10.59 -0.49 1.55
C TRP A 223 -9.11 -0.61 1.22
N MET A 224 -8.58 0.38 0.48
CA MET A 224 -7.14 0.61 0.35
C MET A 224 -6.80 1.95 0.97
N ILE A 225 -5.79 1.94 1.83
CA ILE A 225 -5.15 3.12 2.36
C ILE A 225 -3.76 3.18 1.76
N LYS A 226 -3.40 4.27 1.09
CA LYS A 226 -2.10 4.43 0.44
C LYS A 226 -1.45 5.77 0.73
N ALA A 227 -0.12 5.77 0.69
CA ALA A 227 0.71 6.96 0.82
C ALA A 227 2.00 6.77 0.03
N VAL A 228 2.54 7.87 -0.49
CA VAL A 228 3.81 7.89 -1.20
C VAL A 228 4.72 8.91 -0.55
N ASN A 229 5.99 8.55 -0.40
CA ASN A 229 7.06 9.47 -0.04
C ASN A 229 8.16 9.37 -1.08
N ILE A 230 8.74 10.50 -1.46
CA ILE A 230 9.82 10.57 -2.45
C ILE A 230 10.90 11.52 -1.96
N GLN A 231 12.15 11.22 -2.29
CA GLN A 231 13.30 12.04 -1.98
C GLN A 231 14.29 12.05 -3.15
N PRO A 232 15.09 13.12 -3.31
CA PRO A 232 16.17 13.10 -4.28
C PRO A 232 17.23 12.06 -3.92
N VAL A 233 17.85 11.48 -4.95
CA VAL A 233 19.00 10.56 -4.86
C VAL A 233 20.25 11.33 -5.26
N SER A 234 21.32 11.18 -4.49
CA SER A 234 22.60 11.85 -4.74
C SER A 234 23.79 10.89 -4.75
N ASP A 235 23.58 9.65 -4.34
CA ASP A 235 24.57 8.58 -4.19
C ASP A 235 24.68 7.65 -5.40
N ASP A 236 23.78 7.78 -6.38
CA ASP A 236 23.77 6.96 -7.59
C ASP A 236 23.32 7.80 -8.80
N PRO A 237 24.19 8.05 -9.81
CA PRO A 237 23.83 8.86 -10.98
C PRO A 237 22.77 8.21 -11.87
N LYS A 238 22.43 6.93 -11.66
CA LYS A 238 21.40 6.24 -12.45
C LYS A 238 19.99 6.78 -12.17
N ALA A 239 19.74 7.39 -11.02
CA ALA A 239 18.43 7.92 -10.67
C ALA A 239 18.51 9.28 -9.99
N ALA A 240 17.52 10.12 -10.29
CA ALA A 240 17.31 11.40 -9.64
C ALA A 240 16.46 11.25 -8.38
N TRP A 241 15.60 10.23 -8.32
CA TRP A 241 14.60 10.08 -7.25
C TRP A 241 14.58 8.69 -6.62
N GLN A 242 14.16 8.65 -5.35
CA GLN A 242 13.83 7.43 -4.62
C GLN A 242 12.45 7.59 -3.98
N SER A 243 11.49 6.79 -4.41
CA SER A 243 10.16 6.71 -3.79
C SER A 243 9.98 5.48 -2.93
N TYR A 244 9.02 5.59 -2.02
CA TYR A 244 8.52 4.52 -1.16
C TYR A 244 7.01 4.58 -1.18
N TRP A 245 6.39 3.45 -1.47
CA TRP A 245 4.95 3.32 -1.67
C TRP A 245 4.37 2.45 -0.59
N ALA A 246 3.53 3.00 0.27
CA ALA A 246 2.83 2.25 1.29
C ALA A 246 1.40 1.95 0.84
N SER A 247 0.96 0.71 1.03
CA SER A 247 -0.45 0.32 0.92
C SER A 247 -0.86 -0.56 2.09
N TYR A 248 -2.08 -0.37 2.56
CA TYR A 248 -2.72 -1.19 3.58
C TYR A 248 -4.13 -1.53 3.12
N VAL A 249 -4.41 -2.83 2.95
CA VAL A 249 -5.71 -3.32 2.50
C VAL A 249 -6.41 -4.10 3.61
N PHE A 250 -7.71 -3.92 3.75
CA PHE A 250 -8.57 -4.69 4.65
C PHE A 250 -10.02 -4.65 4.12
N GLU A 251 -10.88 -5.52 4.63
CA GLU A 251 -12.32 -5.42 4.40
C GLU A 251 -13.02 -4.86 5.64
N LEU A 252 -13.82 -3.81 5.44
CA LEU A 252 -14.80 -3.37 6.43
C LEU A 252 -16.08 -4.16 6.21
N THR A 253 -16.43 -5.02 7.15
CA THR A 253 -17.68 -5.77 7.08
C THR A 253 -18.83 -4.90 7.55
N SER A 254 -19.99 -5.06 6.90
CA SER A 254 -21.26 -4.60 7.45
C SER A 254 -21.84 -5.75 8.25
N ASN A 255 -21.47 -5.88 9.54
CA ASN A 255 -22.30 -6.44 10.62
C ASN A 255 -21.49 -6.79 11.89
N HIS A 256 -21.88 -6.18 13.01
CA HIS A 256 -22.08 -6.90 14.26
C HIS A 256 -23.46 -6.53 14.84
N LYS A 257 -24.43 -7.42 14.67
CA LYS A 257 -25.52 -7.65 15.63
C LYS A 257 -25.62 -9.14 15.89
#